data_AF-L7EVT6-F1
#
_entry.id   AF-L7EVT6-F1
#
_cell.length_a   1.000
_cell.length_b   1.000
_cell.length_c   1.000
_cell.angle_alpha   90.00
_cell.angle_beta   90.00
_cell.angle_gamma   90.00
#
_symmetry.space_group_name_H-M   'P 1'
#
loop_
_entity.id
_entity.type
_entity.pdbx_description
1 polymer ?
#
loop_
_entity_poly.entity_id
_entity_poly.type
_entity_poly.pdbx_seq_one_letter_code
_entity_poly.pdbx_strand_id
1 'polypeptide(L)'
;MDANTFLMGGGGAPTAKFPTPGTTIGGPIAEPPQLEQQRDIKTGEKKFWGDGDPMMQLVVTVATDQRDHAIEDDDGKRRIFVKGQMKAAVADAVREAGAKGLEVGGTLWVRYTHDGQAQQGMSPPKQYQAKYITAASNALGLAPAPVQHQAPPPTPAAMPGAVPPGVNPVTGEISTPPPAGLTPQQYAAAQNNPTTAPLLSQIPPQQTPQNEPPF
;
A
#
# COMPACT_ATOMS: atom_id res chain seq x y z
N MET A 1 -25.03 -13.34 2.16
CA MET A 1 -24.82 -14.58 1.40
C MET A 1 -25.34 -14.33 0.00
N ASP A 2 -24.45 -14.29 -0.99
CA ASP A 2 -24.78 -13.93 -2.37
C ASP A 2 -25.50 -15.06 -3.08
N ALA A 3 -26.42 -14.71 -3.98
CA ALA A 3 -27.29 -15.68 -4.67
C ALA A 3 -26.49 -16.73 -5.46
N ASN A 4 -25.38 -16.34 -6.08
CA ASN A 4 -24.54 -17.25 -6.84
C ASN A 4 -23.79 -18.24 -5.92
N THR A 5 -23.33 -17.78 -4.76
CA THR A 5 -22.69 -18.62 -3.73
C THR A 5 -23.66 -19.62 -3.12
N PHE A 6 -24.93 -19.24 -2.95
CA PHE A 6 -26.00 -20.14 -2.50
C PHE A 6 -26.31 -21.23 -3.53
N LEU A 7 -26.32 -20.89 -4.82
CA LEU A 7 -26.65 -21.81 -5.90
C LEU A 7 -25.53 -22.81 -6.22
N MET A 8 -24.26 -22.39 -6.12
CA MET A 8 -23.11 -23.18 -6.59
C MET A 8 -22.37 -23.92 -5.48
N GLY A 9 -22.82 -23.84 -4.21
CA GLY A 9 -22.22 -24.59 -3.10
C GLY A 9 -20.79 -24.17 -2.72
N GLY A 10 -20.26 -23.10 -3.30
CA GLY A 10 -18.92 -22.60 -3.05
C GLY A 10 -18.76 -22.03 -1.64
N GLY A 11 -17.77 -22.52 -0.89
CA GLY A 11 -17.38 -21.93 0.38
C GLY A 11 -16.94 -20.48 0.16
N GLY A 12 -17.71 -19.51 0.67
CA GLY A 12 -17.49 -18.10 0.38
C GLY A 12 -16.07 -17.61 0.61
N ALA A 13 -15.70 -16.51 -0.05
CA ALA A 13 -14.33 -16.02 -0.19
C ALA A 13 -13.47 -16.21 1.09
N PRO A 14 -12.27 -16.77 0.98
CA PRO A 14 -11.43 -17.07 2.14
C PRO A 14 -11.08 -15.84 3.00
N THR A 15 -10.88 -16.06 4.30
CA THR A 15 -10.59 -14.99 5.27
C THR A 15 -9.20 -14.39 5.06
N ALA A 16 -9.10 -13.06 5.08
CA ALA A 16 -7.82 -12.34 5.13
C ALA A 16 -7.10 -12.59 6.47
N LYS A 17 -5.82 -12.97 6.40
CA LYS A 17 -4.99 -13.24 7.60
C LYS A 17 -3.90 -12.19 7.74
N PHE A 18 -3.73 -11.65 8.95
CA PHE A 18 -2.66 -10.70 9.28
C PHE A 18 -1.67 -11.35 10.26
N PRO A 19 -0.74 -12.19 9.78
CA PRO A 19 0.13 -12.98 10.66
C PRO A 19 1.18 -12.12 11.38
N THR A 20 1.80 -11.18 10.68
CA THR A 20 2.92 -10.38 11.22
C THR A 20 2.72 -8.88 11.00
N PRO A 21 3.24 -8.04 11.91
CA PRO A 21 3.31 -6.59 11.69
C PRO A 21 3.94 -6.26 10.34
N GLY A 22 3.36 -5.31 9.63
CA GLY A 22 3.70 -4.96 8.24
C GLY A 22 2.80 -5.61 7.20
N THR A 23 2.10 -6.71 7.51
CA THR A 23 1.19 -7.37 6.56
C THR A 23 0.11 -6.40 6.11
N THR A 24 -0.02 -6.20 4.80
CA THR A 24 -1.04 -5.37 4.17
C THR A 24 -1.91 -6.24 3.27
N ILE A 25 -3.23 -6.16 3.46
CA ILE A 25 -4.22 -6.85 2.62
C ILE A 25 -5.26 -5.82 2.21
N GLY A 26 -5.61 -5.82 0.95
CA GLY A 26 -6.57 -4.87 0.41
C GLY A 26 -6.74 -4.98 -1.09
N GLY A 27 -7.70 -4.21 -1.56
CA GLY A 27 -8.04 -4.07 -2.97
C GLY A 27 -9.50 -3.61 -3.12
N PRO A 28 -10.04 -3.66 -4.34
CA PRO A 28 -11.35 -3.11 -4.61
C PRO A 28 -12.42 -3.96 -3.91
N ILE A 29 -13.37 -3.28 -3.27
CA ILE A 29 -14.50 -3.91 -2.60
C ILE A 29 -15.38 -4.54 -3.68
N ALA A 30 -15.47 -5.86 -3.63
CA ALA A 30 -16.15 -6.68 -4.63
C ALA A 30 -17.64 -6.86 -4.33
N GLU A 31 -18.03 -6.79 -3.05
CA GLU A 31 -19.39 -7.04 -2.58
C GLU A 31 -19.83 -5.99 -1.57
N PRO A 32 -21.13 -5.68 -1.45
CA PRO A 32 -21.63 -4.72 -0.46
C PRO A 32 -21.22 -5.14 0.96
N PRO A 33 -20.55 -4.27 1.74
CA PRO A 33 -20.16 -4.60 3.11
C PRO A 33 -21.36 -5.04 3.97
N GLN A 34 -21.21 -6.13 4.70
CA GLN A 34 -22.29 -6.72 5.50
C GLN A 34 -21.98 -6.64 6.99
N LEU A 35 -23.00 -6.35 7.81
CA LEU A 35 -22.87 -6.44 9.26
C LEU A 35 -23.33 -7.83 9.71
N GLU A 36 -22.42 -8.60 10.28
CA GLU A 36 -22.69 -9.97 10.74
C GLU A 36 -22.39 -10.12 12.23
N GLN A 37 -23.07 -11.04 12.90
CA GLN A 37 -22.71 -11.42 14.26
C GLN A 37 -21.39 -12.22 14.23
N GLN A 38 -20.49 -11.88 15.14
CA GLN A 38 -19.26 -12.64 15.36
C GLN A 38 -19.57 -14.08 15.74
N ARG A 39 -18.73 -14.98 15.25
CA ARG A 39 -18.76 -16.39 15.60
C ARG A 39 -17.42 -16.83 16.14
N ASP A 40 -17.44 -17.80 17.04
CA ASP A 40 -16.21 -18.48 17.44
C ASP A 40 -15.66 -19.28 16.25
N ILE A 41 -14.37 -19.14 15.97
CA ILE A 41 -13.73 -19.78 14.82
C ILE A 41 -13.57 -21.30 15.01
N LYS A 42 -13.56 -21.79 16.26
CA LYS A 42 -13.42 -23.20 16.59
C LYS A 42 -14.78 -23.87 16.72
N THR A 43 -15.75 -23.23 17.39
CA THR A 43 -17.06 -23.84 17.66
C THR A 43 -18.15 -23.40 16.69
N GLY A 44 -17.98 -22.30 15.95
CA GLY A 44 -18.99 -21.75 15.05
C GLY A 44 -20.15 -21.03 15.75
N GLU A 45 -20.13 -20.99 17.09
CA GLU A 45 -21.19 -20.42 17.91
C GLU A 45 -21.21 -18.90 17.85
N LYS A 46 -22.41 -18.33 17.95
CA LYS A 46 -22.64 -16.89 17.97
C LYS A 46 -22.05 -16.28 19.24
N LYS A 47 -21.32 -15.17 19.08
CA LYS A 47 -20.73 -14.43 20.21
C LYS A 47 -21.66 -13.33 20.72
N PHE A 48 -21.72 -13.23 22.04
CA PHE A 48 -22.47 -12.21 22.77
C PHE A 48 -21.53 -11.51 23.77
N TRP A 49 -21.80 -10.25 24.05
CA TRP A 49 -21.18 -9.50 25.14
C TRP A 49 -21.69 -10.02 26.49
N GLY A 50 -21.03 -9.63 27.59
CA GLY A 50 -21.42 -10.04 28.95
C GLY A 50 -22.86 -9.68 29.32
N ASP A 51 -23.39 -8.62 28.71
CA ASP A 51 -24.76 -8.14 28.88
C ASP A 51 -25.79 -8.86 27.99
N GLY A 52 -25.37 -9.82 27.16
CA GLY A 52 -26.24 -10.59 26.26
C GLY A 52 -26.43 -9.98 24.87
N ASP A 53 -25.87 -8.79 24.60
CA ASP A 53 -25.94 -8.17 23.27
C ASP A 53 -25.07 -8.91 22.24
N PRO A 54 -25.54 -9.06 20.98
CA PRO A 54 -24.76 -9.72 19.94
C PRO A 54 -23.49 -8.93 19.60
N MET A 55 -22.35 -9.62 19.58
CA MET A 55 -21.09 -9.01 19.13
C MET A 55 -21.13 -8.87 17.60
N MET A 56 -21.26 -7.66 17.08
CA MET A 56 -21.26 -7.44 15.63
C MET A 56 -19.84 -7.28 15.06
N GLN A 57 -19.68 -7.61 13.78
CA GLN A 57 -18.48 -7.35 12.97
C GLN A 57 -18.91 -6.94 11.55
N LEU A 58 -18.10 -6.10 10.91
CA LEU A 58 -18.31 -5.73 9.51
C LEU A 58 -17.49 -6.67 8.62
N VAL A 59 -18.12 -7.30 7.65
CA VAL A 59 -17.49 -8.18 6.67
C VAL A 59 -17.34 -7.42 5.37
N VAL A 60 -16.09 -7.26 4.93
CA VAL A 60 -15.76 -6.59 3.68
C VAL A 60 -15.07 -7.59 2.76
N THR A 61 -15.69 -7.92 1.62
CA THR A 61 -15.06 -8.74 0.59
C THR A 61 -14.28 -7.84 -0.36
N VAL A 62 -12.96 -8.00 -0.38
CA VAL A 62 -12.08 -7.28 -1.32
C VAL A 62 -11.52 -8.25 -2.36
N ALA A 63 -11.39 -7.81 -3.60
CA ALA A 63 -10.55 -8.51 -4.57
C ALA A 63 -9.08 -8.26 -4.23
N THR A 64 -8.27 -9.30 -4.27
CA THR A 64 -6.84 -9.26 -3.97
C THR A 64 -6.07 -9.98 -5.08
N ASP A 65 -4.81 -9.63 -5.27
CA ASP A 65 -3.93 -10.36 -6.17
C ASP A 65 -3.41 -11.68 -5.56
N GLN A 66 -3.74 -11.95 -4.29
CA GLN A 66 -3.35 -13.16 -3.58
C GLN A 66 -4.28 -14.31 -3.94
N ARG A 67 -4.14 -14.86 -5.16
CA ARG A 67 -4.75 -16.14 -5.52
C ARG A 67 -3.93 -17.30 -4.94
N ASP A 68 -4.60 -18.22 -4.27
CA ASP A 68 -3.97 -19.45 -3.80
C ASP A 68 -4.36 -20.60 -4.74
N HIS A 69 -3.40 -21.08 -5.54
CA HIS A 69 -3.62 -22.16 -6.50
C HIS A 69 -3.93 -23.52 -5.85
N ALA A 70 -3.70 -23.66 -4.53
CA ALA A 70 -4.05 -24.87 -3.79
C ALA A 70 -5.54 -24.93 -3.39
N ILE A 71 -6.31 -23.86 -3.65
CA ILE A 71 -7.74 -23.79 -3.40
C ILE A 71 -8.43 -23.75 -4.78
N GLU A 72 -9.13 -24.83 -5.15
CA GLU A 72 -9.70 -25.01 -6.49
C GLU A 72 -10.66 -23.89 -6.95
N ASP A 73 -11.24 -23.13 -6.00
CA ASP A 73 -12.18 -22.03 -6.26
C ASP A 73 -11.72 -20.67 -5.67
N ASP A 74 -10.41 -20.42 -5.54
CA ASP A 74 -9.93 -19.10 -5.09
C ASP A 74 -10.09 -18.05 -6.20
N ASP A 75 -11.22 -17.35 -6.15
CA ASP A 75 -11.55 -16.24 -7.06
C ASP A 75 -10.62 -15.01 -6.92
N GLY A 76 -9.58 -15.07 -6.07
CA GLY A 76 -8.72 -13.95 -5.70
C GLY A 76 -9.38 -13.00 -4.69
N LYS A 77 -10.57 -13.33 -4.19
CA LYS A 77 -11.26 -12.51 -3.19
C LYS A 77 -10.88 -12.91 -1.77
N ARG A 78 -10.81 -11.93 -0.86
CA ARG A 78 -10.62 -12.17 0.57
C ARG A 78 -11.65 -11.40 1.41
N ARG A 79 -12.19 -12.06 2.45
CA ARG A 79 -13.04 -11.42 3.45
C ARG A 79 -12.19 -10.82 4.57
N ILE A 80 -12.30 -9.51 4.76
CA ILE A 80 -11.74 -8.78 5.88
C ILE A 80 -12.85 -8.62 6.94
N PHE A 81 -12.64 -9.24 8.10
CA PHE A 81 -13.53 -9.11 9.26
C PHE A 81 -13.09 -7.92 10.12
N VAL A 82 -13.76 -6.79 9.94
CA VAL A 82 -13.49 -5.53 10.63
C VAL A 82 -14.18 -5.52 11.99
N LYS A 83 -13.36 -5.56 13.05
CA LYS A 83 -13.79 -5.53 14.46
C LYS A 83 -12.72 -4.89 15.35
N GLY A 84 -13.09 -4.50 16.57
CA GLY A 84 -12.16 -3.92 17.56
C GLY A 84 -11.38 -2.75 17.00
N GLN A 85 -10.05 -2.75 17.16
CA GLN A 85 -9.15 -1.70 16.67
C GLN A 85 -9.21 -1.49 15.15
N MET A 86 -9.49 -2.54 14.37
CA MET A 86 -9.61 -2.42 12.92
C MET A 86 -10.82 -1.58 12.51
N LYS A 87 -11.90 -1.60 13.31
CA LYS A 87 -13.08 -0.76 13.04
C LYS A 87 -12.73 0.72 13.14
N ALA A 88 -11.95 1.11 14.14
CA ALA A 88 -11.51 2.49 14.30
C ALA A 88 -10.63 2.92 13.11
N ALA A 89 -9.64 2.11 12.73
CA ALA A 89 -8.76 2.39 11.61
C ALA A 89 -9.52 2.54 10.28
N VAL A 90 -10.48 1.66 10.01
CA VAL A 90 -11.31 1.72 8.79
C VAL A 90 -12.24 2.93 8.82
N ALA A 91 -12.86 3.24 9.95
CA ALA A 91 -13.72 4.41 10.09
C ALA A 91 -12.96 5.73 9.87
N ASP A 92 -11.74 5.81 10.38
CA ASP A 92 -10.83 6.94 10.15
C ASP A 92 -10.52 7.09 8.67
N ALA A 93 -10.07 6.01 8.01
CA ALA A 93 -9.77 6.02 6.57
C ALA A 93 -10.97 6.42 5.68
N VAL A 94 -12.19 5.97 6.04
CA VAL A 94 -13.43 6.37 5.34
C VAL A 94 -13.72 7.85 5.53
N ARG A 95 -13.49 8.38 6.74
CA ARG A 95 -13.67 9.80 7.06
C ARG A 95 -12.63 10.67 6.33
N GLU A 96 -11.38 10.24 6.27
CA GLU A 96 -10.31 10.89 5.52
C GLU A 96 -10.61 10.95 4.02
N ALA A 97 -11.22 9.89 3.48
CA ALA A 97 -11.67 9.84 2.09
C ALA A 97 -12.92 10.70 1.82
N GLY A 98 -13.52 11.32 2.85
CA GLY A 98 -14.75 12.11 2.72
C GLY A 98 -15.99 11.27 2.40
N ALA A 99 -15.94 9.96 2.60
CA ALA A 99 -17.03 9.05 2.28
C ALA A 99 -17.99 8.88 3.47
N LYS A 100 -19.25 8.52 3.16
CA LYS A 100 -20.25 8.19 4.18
C LYS A 100 -20.13 6.74 4.67
N GLY A 101 -19.40 5.91 3.96
CA GLY A 101 -19.25 4.49 4.23
C GLY A 101 -18.37 3.81 3.18
N LEU A 102 -18.16 2.51 3.35
CA LEU A 102 -17.52 1.66 2.35
C LEU A 102 -18.53 1.29 1.26
N GLU A 103 -18.12 1.37 0.00
CA GLU A 103 -18.98 1.08 -1.15
C GLU A 103 -18.31 0.11 -2.13
N VAL A 104 -19.11 -0.61 -2.91
CA VAL A 104 -18.62 -1.49 -3.98
C VAL A 104 -17.88 -0.66 -5.02
N GLY A 105 -16.71 -1.12 -5.46
CA GLY A 105 -15.83 -0.39 -6.39
C GLY A 105 -14.90 0.64 -5.72
N GLY A 106 -15.13 0.97 -4.44
CA GLY A 106 -14.13 1.63 -3.61
C GLY A 106 -12.97 0.70 -3.32
N THR A 107 -11.80 1.22 -2.97
CA THR A 107 -10.61 0.41 -2.70
C THR A 107 -10.18 0.57 -1.25
N LEU A 108 -10.10 -0.56 -0.53
CA LEU A 108 -9.75 -0.60 0.89
C LEU A 108 -8.46 -1.39 1.07
N TRP A 109 -7.49 -0.79 1.76
CA TRP A 109 -6.31 -1.48 2.27
C TRP A 109 -6.26 -1.41 3.78
N VAL A 110 -5.90 -2.53 4.40
CA VAL A 110 -5.69 -2.66 5.82
C VAL A 110 -4.30 -3.21 6.05
N ARG A 111 -3.53 -2.54 6.92
CA ARG A 111 -2.19 -2.92 7.32
C ARG A 111 -2.16 -3.19 8.82
N TYR A 112 -1.65 -4.35 9.21
CA TYR A 112 -1.32 -4.63 10.60
C TYR A 112 -0.02 -3.90 10.94
N THR A 113 -0.02 -3.01 11.93
CA THR A 113 1.13 -2.13 12.23
C THR A 113 2.02 -2.67 13.34
N HIS A 114 1.43 -3.00 14.49
CA HIS A 114 2.10 -3.57 15.66
C HIS A 114 1.06 -4.10 16.66
N ASP A 115 1.51 -4.81 17.69
CA ASP A 115 0.69 -5.16 18.83
C ASP A 115 0.59 -3.99 19.83
N GLY A 116 -0.58 -3.80 20.41
CA GLY A 116 -0.80 -2.85 21.51
C GLY A 116 -0.24 -3.35 22.83
N GLN A 117 -0.48 -2.59 23.90
CA GLN A 117 -0.14 -3.04 25.26
C GLN A 117 -1.05 -4.20 25.67
N ALA A 118 -0.47 -5.28 26.17
CA ALA A 118 -1.22 -6.38 26.76
C ALA A 118 -1.83 -5.93 28.10
N GLN A 119 -3.12 -6.22 28.30
CA GLN A 119 -3.76 -6.05 29.60
C GLN A 119 -3.72 -7.37 30.37
N GLN A 120 -3.71 -7.29 31.71
CA GLN A 120 -3.62 -8.46 32.60
C GLN A 120 -4.60 -9.57 32.17
N GLY A 121 -4.05 -10.71 31.73
CA GLY A 121 -4.82 -11.89 31.28
C GLY A 121 -5.33 -11.85 29.84
N MET A 122 -5.02 -10.82 29.05
CA MET A 122 -5.48 -10.67 27.66
C MET A 122 -4.31 -10.57 26.70
N SER A 123 -4.46 -11.19 25.52
CA SER A 123 -3.49 -11.03 24.44
C SER A 123 -3.46 -9.58 23.97
N PRO A 124 -2.28 -9.03 23.65
CA PRO A 124 -2.17 -7.66 23.19
C PRO A 124 -3.00 -7.46 21.91
N PRO A 125 -3.79 -6.37 21.83
CA PRO A 125 -4.66 -6.15 20.69
C PRO A 125 -3.83 -5.73 19.47
N LYS A 126 -4.06 -6.37 18.33
CA LYS A 126 -3.46 -5.96 17.06
C LYS A 126 -3.92 -4.56 16.69
N GLN A 127 -2.98 -3.68 16.36
CA GLN A 127 -3.25 -2.34 15.84
C GLN A 127 -3.21 -2.34 14.32
N TYR A 128 -4.06 -1.51 13.71
CA TYR A 128 -4.20 -1.46 12.27
C TYR A 128 -4.16 -0.03 11.77
N GLN A 129 -3.68 0.13 10.55
CA GLN A 129 -3.85 1.32 9.74
C GLN A 129 -4.68 0.93 8.52
N ALA A 130 -5.62 1.78 8.13
CA ALA A 130 -6.40 1.54 6.91
C ALA A 130 -6.23 2.71 5.95
N LYS A 131 -6.52 2.46 4.68
CA LYS A 131 -6.60 3.45 3.62
C LYS A 131 -7.79 3.13 2.76
N TYR A 132 -8.62 4.12 2.48
CA TYR A 132 -9.80 3.98 1.65
C TYR A 132 -9.78 5.00 0.51
N ILE A 133 -10.22 4.56 -0.67
CA ILE A 133 -10.46 5.38 -1.85
C ILE A 133 -11.89 5.11 -2.29
N THR A 134 -12.69 6.16 -2.46
CA THR A 134 -14.10 6.02 -2.90
C THR A 134 -14.19 5.43 -4.30
N ALA A 135 -15.32 4.81 -4.65
CA ALA A 135 -15.52 4.28 -6.00
C ALA A 135 -15.38 5.37 -7.07
N ALA A 136 -15.89 6.58 -6.79
CA ALA A 136 -15.77 7.74 -7.67
C ALA A 136 -14.30 8.16 -7.87
N SER A 137 -13.53 8.28 -6.78
CA SER A 137 -12.10 8.62 -6.86
C SER A 137 -11.29 7.53 -7.57
N ASN A 138 -11.67 6.26 -7.35
CA ASN A 138 -11.03 5.12 -7.99
C ASN A 138 -11.30 5.10 -9.51
N ALA A 139 -12.54 5.36 -9.92
CA ALA A 139 -12.94 5.44 -11.33
C ALA A 139 -12.25 6.60 -12.09
N LEU A 140 -11.91 7.69 -11.39
CA LEU A 140 -11.21 8.84 -11.95
C LEU A 140 -9.67 8.65 -11.99
N GLY A 141 -9.15 7.48 -11.58
CA GLY A 141 -7.72 7.25 -11.51
C GLY A 141 -6.99 8.12 -10.49
N LEU A 142 -7.72 8.74 -9.54
CA LEU A 142 -7.17 9.59 -8.48
C LEU A 142 -6.61 8.76 -7.32
N ALA A 143 -6.45 7.45 -7.52
CA ALA A 143 -5.83 6.59 -6.55
C ALA A 143 -4.35 6.98 -6.38
N PRO A 144 -3.87 7.25 -5.15
CA PRO A 144 -2.45 7.39 -4.91
C PRO A 144 -1.72 6.17 -5.47
N ALA A 145 -0.71 6.44 -6.31
CA ALA A 145 0.09 5.41 -6.98
C ALA A 145 0.47 4.29 -6.01
N PRO A 146 0.42 3.01 -6.46
CA PRO A 146 0.80 1.89 -5.62
C PRO A 146 2.20 2.17 -5.07
N VAL A 147 2.33 2.20 -3.76
CA VAL A 147 3.63 2.04 -3.11
C VAL A 147 4.12 0.66 -3.52
N GLN A 148 4.91 0.61 -4.58
CA GLN A 148 5.66 -0.58 -4.92
C GLN A 148 6.44 -0.94 -3.64
N HIS A 149 6.24 -2.16 -3.16
CA HIS A 149 7.08 -2.73 -2.12
C HIS A 149 8.51 -2.63 -2.66
N GLN A 150 9.24 -1.59 -2.24
CA GLN A 150 10.65 -1.48 -2.53
C GLN A 150 11.28 -2.69 -1.87
N ALA A 151 11.80 -3.60 -2.71
CA ALA A 151 12.70 -4.64 -2.23
C ALA A 151 13.76 -3.98 -1.35
N PRO A 152 14.14 -4.59 -0.22
CA PRO A 152 15.17 -4.02 0.63
C PRO A 152 16.40 -3.70 -0.22
N PRO A 153 17.01 -2.52 -0.05
CA PRO A 153 18.20 -2.17 -0.81
C PRO A 153 19.27 -3.25 -0.61
N PRO A 154 19.94 -3.71 -1.68
CA PRO A 154 21.03 -4.66 -1.53
C PRO A 154 22.08 -4.03 -0.62
N THR A 155 22.44 -4.75 0.45
CA THR A 155 23.51 -4.38 1.36
C THR A 155 24.80 -4.24 0.54
N PRO A 156 25.50 -3.10 0.58
CA PRO A 156 26.79 -2.98 -0.08
C PRO A 156 27.78 -3.93 0.57
N ALA A 157 28.21 -4.96 -0.18
CA ALA A 157 29.37 -5.75 0.19
C ALA A 157 30.57 -4.79 0.33
N ALA A 158 31.23 -4.82 1.49
CA ALA A 158 32.41 -4.03 1.74
C ALA A 158 33.53 -4.45 0.77
N MET A 159 33.87 -3.56 -0.17
CA MET A 159 35.11 -3.63 -0.95
C MET A 159 36.19 -2.75 -0.28
N PRO A 160 37.44 -3.22 -0.12
CA PRO A 160 38.52 -2.44 0.44
C PRO A 160 39.11 -1.46 -0.58
N GLY A 161 39.40 -0.23 -0.14
CA GLY A 161 40.31 0.69 -0.84
C GLY A 161 39.63 1.87 -1.51
N ALA A 162 39.30 2.91 -0.74
CA ALA A 162 38.97 4.22 -1.28
C ALA A 162 40.25 4.95 -1.73
N VAL A 163 40.34 5.27 -3.02
CA VAL A 163 41.14 6.40 -3.51
C VAL A 163 40.18 7.57 -3.79
N PRO A 164 40.51 8.81 -3.38
CA PRO A 164 39.62 9.95 -3.58
C PRO A 164 39.53 10.33 -5.08
N PRO A 165 38.32 10.54 -5.63
CA PRO A 165 38.13 10.98 -7.01
C PRO A 165 38.34 12.49 -7.14
N GLY A 166 39.14 12.93 -8.12
CA GLY A 166 39.27 14.37 -8.41
C GLY A 166 40.45 14.86 -9.25
N VAL A 167 41.28 13.99 -9.87
CA VAL A 167 42.36 14.45 -10.76
C VAL A 167 42.47 13.57 -12.01
N ASN A 168 42.39 14.18 -13.18
CA ASN A 168 42.82 13.57 -14.45
C ASN A 168 44.32 13.85 -14.63
N PRO A 169 45.21 12.84 -14.63
CA PRO A 169 46.67 13.06 -14.58
C PRO A 169 47.31 13.50 -15.91
N VAL A 170 46.52 13.82 -16.96
CA VAL A 170 47.06 14.10 -18.30
C VAL A 170 46.87 15.53 -18.82
N THR A 171 45.98 16.36 -18.24
CA THR A 171 45.77 17.74 -18.74
C THR A 171 45.53 18.82 -17.66
N GLY A 172 45.36 18.48 -16.39
CA GLY A 172 45.32 19.49 -15.31
C GLY A 172 44.11 20.43 -15.29
N GLU A 173 43.00 20.10 -15.96
CA GLU A 173 41.80 20.94 -15.99
C GLU A 173 40.84 20.64 -14.82
N ILE A 174 40.32 21.71 -14.22
CA ILE A 174 39.38 21.69 -13.07
C ILE A 174 37.96 21.68 -13.65
N SER A 175 37.25 20.55 -13.58
CA SER A 175 35.84 20.50 -13.98
C SER A 175 34.95 21.18 -12.95
N THR A 176 34.26 22.23 -13.36
CA THR A 176 33.18 22.90 -12.63
C THR A 176 32.01 21.94 -12.33
N PRO A 177 31.30 22.12 -11.20
CA PRO A 177 30.17 21.26 -10.83
C PRO A 177 28.99 21.40 -11.81
N PRO A 178 28.20 20.33 -12.02
CA PRO A 178 27.00 20.38 -12.86
C PRO A 178 25.92 21.30 -12.24
N PRO A 179 25.05 21.90 -13.07
CA PRO A 179 24.03 22.84 -12.61
C PRO A 179 23.02 22.17 -11.66
N ALA A 180 22.53 22.98 -10.73
CA ALA A 180 21.61 22.56 -9.67
C ALA A 180 20.34 21.92 -10.24
N GLY A 181 20.01 20.73 -9.71
CA GLY A 181 18.70 20.11 -9.90
C GLY A 181 18.71 18.61 -10.17
N LEU A 182 19.82 18.02 -10.58
CA LEU A 182 19.90 16.58 -10.86
C LEU A 182 21.17 15.97 -10.27
N THR A 183 21.02 14.89 -9.50
CA THR A 183 22.17 14.15 -8.97
C THR A 183 22.85 13.37 -10.12
N PRO A 184 24.16 13.07 -10.02
CA PRO A 184 24.87 12.28 -11.05
C PRO A 184 24.20 10.93 -11.36
N GLN A 185 23.53 10.34 -10.36
CA GLN A 185 22.76 9.11 -10.53
C GLN A 185 21.48 9.31 -11.38
N GLN A 186 20.82 10.46 -11.28
CA GLN A 186 19.63 10.76 -12.09
C GLN A 186 19.98 10.99 -13.56
N TYR A 187 21.17 11.56 -13.85
CA TYR A 187 21.64 11.73 -15.22
C TYR A 187 21.95 10.39 -15.89
N ALA A 188 22.61 9.48 -15.17
CA ALA A 188 22.88 8.13 -15.65
C ALA A 188 21.59 7.29 -15.84
N ALA A 189 20.58 7.49 -14.98
CA ALA A 189 19.30 6.80 -15.09
C ALA A 189 18.44 7.31 -16.28
N ALA A 190 18.57 8.57 -16.66
CA ALA A 190 17.89 9.13 -17.83
C ALA A 190 18.47 8.61 -19.15
N GLN A 191 19.77 8.29 -19.21
CA GLN A 191 20.41 7.74 -20.41
C GLN A 191 20.06 6.27 -20.67
N ASN A 192 19.67 5.52 -19.63
CA ASN A 192 19.34 4.10 -19.73
C ASN A 192 17.83 3.81 -19.89
N ASN A 193 16.99 4.84 -19.96
CA ASN A 193 15.54 4.68 -20.18
C ASN A 193 15.16 5.08 -21.62
N PRO A 194 14.73 4.13 -22.48
CA PRO A 194 14.38 4.42 -23.87
C PRO A 194 13.12 5.31 -24.01
N THR A 195 12.33 5.46 -22.95
CA THR A 195 11.13 6.32 -22.93
C THR A 195 11.42 7.78 -22.58
N THR A 196 12.64 8.11 -22.11
CA THR A 196 13.00 9.48 -21.68
C THR A 196 13.92 10.21 -22.67
N ALA A 197 14.53 9.46 -23.61
CA ALA A 197 15.37 10.02 -24.67
C ALA A 197 14.73 11.16 -25.49
N PRO A 198 13.43 11.14 -25.87
CA PRO A 198 12.87 12.22 -26.69
C PRO A 198 12.49 13.50 -25.90
N LEU A 199 12.50 13.47 -24.56
CA LEU A 199 12.20 14.67 -23.75
C LEU A 199 13.42 15.60 -23.61
N LEU A 200 14.65 15.05 -23.72
CA LEU A 200 15.89 15.82 -23.57
C LEU A 200 16.17 16.72 -24.79
N SER A 201 15.60 16.41 -25.96
CA SER A 201 15.81 17.15 -27.21
C SER A 201 14.92 18.39 -27.37
N GLN A 202 14.00 18.64 -26.43
CA GLN A 202 13.02 19.75 -26.51
C GLN A 202 13.30 20.90 -25.54
N ILE A 203 14.47 20.94 -24.88
CA ILE A 203 14.83 22.04 -24.00
C ILE A 203 15.47 23.15 -24.85
N PRO A 204 14.80 24.30 -25.07
CA PRO A 204 15.42 25.41 -25.80
C PRO A 204 16.60 25.98 -24.98
N PRO A 205 17.72 26.38 -25.61
CA PRO A 205 18.82 27.03 -24.91
C PRO A 205 18.34 28.38 -24.38
N GLN A 206 18.15 28.47 -23.07
CA GLN A 206 17.85 29.74 -22.41
C GLN A 206 19.11 30.59 -22.26
N GLN A 207 18.89 31.88 -22.50
CA GLN A 207 19.86 32.95 -22.70
C GLN A 207 20.76 33.16 -21.48
N THR A 208 22.05 33.36 -21.75
CA THR A 208 23.07 33.79 -20.77
C THR A 208 22.79 35.22 -20.29
N PRO A 209 22.73 35.51 -18.97
CA PRO A 209 22.86 36.87 -18.49
C PRO A 209 24.31 37.35 -18.64
N GLN A 210 24.49 38.45 -19.37
CA GLN A 210 25.74 39.21 -19.50
C GLN A 210 26.17 39.75 -18.13
N ASN A 211 27.41 39.47 -17.73
CA ASN A 211 28.08 40.14 -16.64
C ASN A 211 28.99 41.22 -17.24
N GLU A 212 28.70 42.50 -16.97
CA GLU A 212 29.59 43.62 -17.27
C GLU A 212 30.77 43.66 -16.27
N PRO A 213 31.98 44.12 -16.68
CA PRO A 213 33.11 44.32 -15.78
C PRO A 213 33.12 45.74 -15.18
N PRO A 214 33.84 45.95 -14.07
CA PRO A 214 33.80 47.20 -13.31
C PRO A 214 34.69 48.31 -13.90
N PHE A 215 34.29 49.56 -13.66
CA PHE A 215 35.18 50.72 -13.52
C PHE A 215 34.96 51.34 -12.15
#